data_AF-A0A1W9SKD8-F1
#
_entry.id   AF-A0A1W9SKD8-F1
#
_cell.length_a   1.000
_cell.length_b   1.000
_cell.length_c   1.000
_cell.angle_alpha   90.00
_cell.angle_beta   90.00
_cell.angle_gamma   90.00
#
_symmetry.space_group_name_H-M   'P 1'
#
loop_
_entity.id
_entity.type
_entity.pdbx_description
1 polymer ?
#
loop_
_entity_poly.entity_id
_entity_poly.type
_entity_poly.pdbx_seq_one_letter_code
_entity_poly.pdbx_strand_id
1 'polypeptide(L)'
;MKKGTLIFLLFIFFISCSDKGKKQNNQNLSKEEVLQKNSWTNLYHKHKIGNTFISNFKMKQSFDNRNRSIIEDDNQNILLANHKGILSYNGEEWKLMKTPTSLYSFVRDEKSKRIYTSGNNEFGYIEKDKTLNYIFHSLKGR
;
A
#
# COMPACT_ATOMS: atom_id res chain seq x y z
N MET A 1 -7.53 45.24 53.22
CA MET A 1 -8.19 44.03 53.74
C MET A 1 -8.72 43.19 52.58
N LYS A 2 -8.39 41.89 52.63
CA LYS A 2 -8.97 40.70 51.94
C LYS A 2 -8.74 40.47 50.43
N LYS A 3 -8.12 39.31 50.20
CA LYS A 3 -7.92 38.54 48.97
C LYS A 3 -9.20 37.77 48.57
N GLY A 4 -9.26 37.28 47.33
CA GLY A 4 -10.11 36.14 46.90
C GLY A 4 -10.14 36.08 45.37
N THR A 5 -9.38 35.22 44.70
CA THR A 5 -9.51 33.75 44.51
C THR A 5 -10.67 33.35 43.58
N LEU A 6 -10.24 32.70 42.49
CA LEU A 6 -10.92 32.00 41.39
C LEU A 6 -11.92 30.92 41.85
N ILE A 7 -13.00 30.64 41.09
CA ILE A 7 -13.50 29.28 40.74
C ILE A 7 -14.68 29.32 39.74
N PHE A 8 -14.65 28.32 38.84
CA PHE A 8 -15.58 27.83 37.82
C PHE A 8 -17.07 27.68 38.23
N LEU A 9 -18.00 27.78 37.25
CA LEU A 9 -19.09 26.79 37.04
C LEU A 9 -19.85 26.96 35.70
N LEU A 10 -20.28 25.81 35.15
CA LEU A 10 -21.00 25.53 33.89
C LEU A 10 -22.35 26.25 33.72
N PHE A 11 -22.80 26.48 32.48
CA PHE A 11 -24.21 26.32 32.07
C PHE A 11 -24.35 25.94 30.58
N ILE A 12 -25.02 24.81 30.34
CA ILE A 12 -25.57 24.33 29.06
C ILE A 12 -27.01 24.83 28.96
N PHE A 13 -27.49 25.31 27.80
CA PHE A 13 -28.86 25.04 27.31
C PHE A 13 -29.02 25.37 25.81
N PHE A 14 -29.85 24.54 25.17
CA PHE A 14 -30.10 24.36 23.74
C PHE A 14 -30.79 25.52 23.01
N ILE A 15 -30.47 25.72 21.72
CA ILE A 15 -31.48 26.08 20.70
C ILE A 15 -31.31 25.15 19.49
N SER A 16 -32.31 24.30 19.28
CA SER A 16 -32.58 23.61 18.02
C SER A 16 -33.13 24.62 17.02
N CYS A 17 -32.53 24.73 15.83
CA CYS A 17 -33.13 25.43 14.70
C CYS A 17 -33.47 24.40 13.62
N SER A 18 -34.76 24.39 13.26
CA SER A 18 -35.41 23.51 12.31
C SER A 18 -34.96 23.80 10.88
N ASP A 19 -34.31 22.85 10.22
CA ASP A 19 -34.11 22.91 8.77
C ASP A 19 -35.08 21.95 8.07
N LYS A 20 -36.07 22.54 7.39
CA LYS A 20 -37.18 21.84 6.77
C LYS A 20 -36.69 21.04 5.57
N GLY A 21 -36.79 19.72 5.65
CA GLY A 21 -36.59 18.82 4.52
C GLY A 21 -37.50 19.19 3.35
N LYS A 22 -36.91 19.62 2.23
CA LYS A 22 -37.58 19.71 0.94
C LYS A 22 -37.61 18.31 0.33
N LYS A 23 -38.79 17.68 0.30
CA LYS A 23 -39.08 16.60 -0.67
C LYS A 23 -39.16 17.25 -2.05
N GLN A 24 -38.17 17.02 -2.91
CA GLN A 24 -38.35 17.23 -4.35
C GLN A 24 -38.90 15.94 -4.96
N ASN A 25 -40.06 16.08 -5.59
CA ASN A 25 -40.77 15.05 -6.31
C ASN A 25 -39.97 14.66 -7.56
N ASN A 26 -39.56 13.39 -7.65
CA ASN A 26 -39.06 12.80 -8.88
C ASN A 26 -40.24 12.53 -9.81
N GLN A 27 -40.58 13.45 -10.70
CA GLN A 27 -41.24 13.11 -11.96
C GLN A 27 -40.67 13.96 -13.09
N ASN A 28 -40.25 13.27 -14.15
CA ASN A 28 -39.88 13.76 -15.47
C ASN A 28 -38.42 14.26 -15.62
N LEU A 29 -37.47 13.32 -15.66
CA LEU A 29 -36.28 13.50 -16.49
C LEU A 29 -36.44 12.68 -17.76
N SER A 30 -36.08 13.27 -18.90
CA SER A 30 -36.05 12.56 -20.18
C SER A 30 -35.09 11.37 -20.09
N LYS A 31 -35.42 10.25 -20.75
CA LYS A 31 -34.64 8.99 -20.65
C LYS A 31 -33.16 9.17 -21.06
N GLU A 32 -32.87 10.16 -21.89
CA GLU A 32 -31.53 10.51 -22.37
C GLU A 32 -30.68 11.24 -21.31
N GLU A 33 -31.29 12.13 -20.50
CA GLU A 33 -30.60 12.79 -19.38
C GLU A 33 -30.24 11.80 -18.25
N VAL A 34 -31.07 10.78 -18.04
CA VAL A 34 -30.79 9.70 -17.08
C VAL A 34 -29.63 8.83 -17.59
N LEU A 35 -29.53 8.57 -18.90
CA LEU A 35 -28.42 7.79 -19.47
C LEU A 35 -27.09 8.57 -19.49
N GLN A 36 -27.11 9.88 -19.70
CA GLN A 36 -25.89 10.69 -19.60
C GLN A 36 -25.42 10.87 -18.14
N LYS A 37 -26.34 11.01 -17.18
CA LYS A 37 -25.97 11.06 -15.75
C LYS A 37 -25.43 9.74 -15.20
N ASN A 38 -25.76 8.62 -15.83
CA ASN A 38 -25.43 7.30 -15.29
C ASN A 38 -24.25 6.63 -15.99
N SER A 39 -23.70 7.20 -17.07
CA SER A 39 -22.69 6.49 -17.87
C SER A 39 -21.22 6.84 -17.61
N TRP A 40 -20.85 7.97 -16.99
CA TRP A 40 -19.41 8.25 -16.73
C TRP A 40 -19.05 8.96 -15.41
N THR A 41 -20.00 9.32 -14.55
CA THR A 41 -19.72 10.02 -13.26
C THR A 41 -19.73 9.11 -12.02
N ASN A 42 -20.17 7.85 -12.13
CA ASN A 42 -20.35 6.97 -10.97
C ASN A 42 -19.18 6.02 -10.65
N LEU A 43 -18.08 6.00 -11.42
CA LEU A 43 -16.94 5.11 -11.13
C LEU A 43 -15.67 5.83 -10.64
N TYR A 44 -15.55 7.16 -10.77
CA TYR A 44 -14.30 7.87 -10.47
C TYR A 44 -14.43 9.15 -9.63
N HIS A 45 -15.62 9.53 -9.14
CA HIS A 45 -15.82 10.81 -8.42
C HIS A 45 -16.40 10.67 -7.01
N LYS A 46 -15.67 9.98 -6.13
CA LYS A 46 -15.71 10.31 -4.69
C LYS A 46 -14.42 9.95 -3.95
N HIS A 47 -13.28 10.41 -4.45
CA HIS A 47 -12.09 10.47 -3.61
C HIS A 47 -12.22 11.71 -2.72
N LYS A 48 -12.62 11.52 -1.46
CA LYS A 48 -12.51 12.56 -0.44
C LYS A 48 -11.02 12.85 -0.26
N ILE A 49 -10.62 14.12 -0.37
CA ILE A 49 -9.30 14.61 0.06
C ILE A 49 -9.11 14.18 1.51
N GLY A 50 -8.24 13.19 1.75
CA GLY A 50 -8.03 12.56 3.05
C GLY A 50 -8.01 11.02 3.07
N ASN A 51 -8.45 10.34 2.00
CA ASN A 51 -8.32 8.88 1.89
C ASN A 51 -7.23 8.51 0.87
N THR A 52 -6.34 7.59 1.23
CA THR A 52 -5.32 7.04 0.32
C THR A 52 -5.96 6.04 -0.65
N PHE A 53 -5.63 6.15 -1.94
CA PHE A 53 -6.00 5.13 -2.91
C PHE A 53 -5.16 3.86 -2.68
N ILE A 54 -5.81 2.80 -2.17
CA ILE A 54 -5.18 1.50 -1.95
C ILE A 54 -5.62 0.56 -3.07
N SER A 55 -4.65 0.06 -3.84
CA SER A 55 -4.86 -1.03 -4.80
C SER A 55 -4.30 -2.33 -4.23
N ASN A 56 -4.98 -3.45 -4.51
CA ASN A 56 -4.56 -4.77 -4.07
C ASN A 56 -4.11 -5.60 -5.29
N PHE A 57 -2.93 -6.20 -5.19
CA PHE A 57 -2.41 -7.12 -6.21
C PHE A 57 -2.79 -8.55 -5.83
N LYS A 58 -3.48 -9.26 -6.72
CA LYS A 58 -3.80 -10.68 -6.53
C LYS A 58 -2.55 -11.52 -6.79
N MET A 59 -2.06 -12.20 -5.75
CA MET A 59 -0.95 -13.14 -5.87
C MET A 59 -1.43 -14.50 -6.39
N LYS A 60 -0.58 -15.19 -7.15
CA LYS A 60 -0.80 -16.61 -7.50
C LYS A 60 -0.80 -17.43 -6.21
N GLN A 61 -1.63 -18.49 -6.15
CA GLN A 61 -1.78 -19.33 -4.96
C GLN A 61 -0.47 -20.01 -4.50
N SER A 62 0.50 -20.15 -5.41
CA SER A 62 1.82 -20.69 -5.10
C SER A 62 2.70 -19.75 -4.26
N PHE A 63 2.41 -18.44 -4.25
CA PHE A 63 3.18 -17.45 -3.51
C PHE A 63 2.73 -17.41 -2.04
N ASP A 64 3.70 -17.23 -1.14
CA ASP A 64 3.41 -17.00 0.27
C ASP A 64 3.07 -15.52 0.48
N ASN A 65 2.15 -15.21 1.39
CA ASN A 65 1.71 -13.84 1.66
C ASN A 65 2.56 -13.11 2.71
N ARG A 66 3.62 -13.75 3.25
CA ARG A 66 4.53 -13.13 4.24
C ARG A 66 5.70 -12.46 3.53
N ASN A 67 5.49 -11.19 3.22
CA ASN A 67 6.52 -10.26 2.75
C ASN A 67 7.09 -9.47 3.94
N ARG A 68 8.41 -9.30 4.02
CA ARG A 68 9.08 -8.67 5.18
C ARG A 68 9.83 -7.39 4.84
N SER A 69 10.28 -7.25 3.59
CA SER A 69 11.02 -6.09 3.12
C SER A 69 10.74 -5.87 1.64
N ILE A 70 10.85 -4.61 1.21
CA ILE A 70 10.62 -4.17 -0.17
C ILE A 70 11.79 -3.28 -0.60
N ILE A 71 12.23 -3.44 -1.84
CA ILE A 71 13.21 -2.54 -2.47
C ILE A 71 12.98 -2.47 -3.98
N GLU A 72 13.43 -1.39 -4.60
CA GLU A 72 13.42 -1.21 -6.05
C GLU A 72 14.84 -1.44 -6.60
N ASP A 73 14.95 -2.12 -7.75
CA ASP A 73 16.22 -2.30 -8.45
C ASP A 73 16.48 -1.20 -9.50
N ASP A 74 17.65 -1.23 -10.16
CA ASP A 74 17.99 -0.27 -11.22
C ASP A 74 17.04 -0.26 -12.42
N ASN A 75 16.31 -1.36 -12.63
CA ASN A 75 15.38 -1.53 -13.74
C ASN A 75 13.93 -1.25 -13.32
N GLN A 76 13.72 -0.58 -12.17
CA GLN A 76 12.41 -0.24 -11.61
C GLN A 76 11.52 -1.46 -11.30
N ASN A 77 12.14 -2.63 -11.13
CA ASN A 77 11.44 -3.80 -10.62
C ASN A 77 11.33 -3.70 -9.11
N ILE A 78 10.16 -4.04 -8.61
CA ILE A 78 9.91 -4.16 -7.19
C ILE A 78 10.31 -5.55 -6.72
N LEU A 79 11.14 -5.60 -5.69
CA LEU A 79 11.57 -6.83 -5.03
C LEU A 79 11.00 -6.90 -3.63
N LEU A 80 10.45 -8.05 -3.29
CA LEU A 80 9.93 -8.39 -1.96
C LEU A 80 10.74 -9.53 -1.36
N ALA A 81 11.21 -9.32 -0.13
CA ALA A 81 11.79 -10.37 0.70
C ALA A 81 10.64 -11.21 1.24
N ASN A 82 10.48 -12.41 0.69
CA ASN A 82 9.37 -13.31 0.96
C ASN A 82 9.86 -14.54 1.75
N HIS A 83 8.95 -15.15 2.51
CA HIS A 83 9.24 -16.40 3.22
C HIS A 83 9.74 -17.52 2.29
N LYS A 84 9.26 -17.59 1.04
CA LYS A 84 9.66 -18.58 0.03
C LYS A 84 10.83 -18.12 -0.86
N GLY A 85 11.32 -16.90 -0.70
CA GLY A 85 12.49 -16.37 -1.39
C GLY A 85 12.34 -14.94 -1.90
N ILE A 86 12.83 -14.68 -3.10
CA ILE A 86 12.78 -13.34 -3.72
C ILE A 86 11.55 -13.29 -4.61
N LEU A 87 10.62 -12.38 -4.34
CA LEU A 87 9.44 -12.16 -5.17
C LEU A 87 9.64 -10.84 -5.93
N SER A 88 9.74 -10.91 -7.26
CA SER A 88 9.94 -9.73 -8.12
C SER A 88 8.67 -9.39 -8.91
N TYR A 89 8.47 -8.11 -9.16
CA TYR A 89 7.39 -7.58 -9.99
C TYR A 89 7.94 -6.53 -10.96
N ASN A 90 7.64 -6.70 -12.25
CA ASN A 90 8.12 -5.83 -13.34
C ASN A 90 7.05 -4.84 -13.84
N GLY A 91 5.92 -4.70 -13.15
CA GLY A 91 4.77 -3.90 -13.59
C GLY A 91 3.68 -4.70 -14.30
N GLU A 92 3.96 -5.92 -14.74
CA GLU A 92 2.98 -6.79 -15.40
C GLU A 92 2.86 -8.14 -14.68
N GLU A 93 3.98 -8.80 -14.44
CA GLU A 93 4.04 -10.15 -13.92
C GLU A 93 4.84 -10.27 -12.62
N TRP A 94 4.37 -11.19 -11.78
CA TRP A 94 5.05 -11.60 -10.56
C TRP A 94 5.87 -12.87 -10.79
N LYS A 95 7.12 -12.87 -10.32
CA LYS A 95 8.04 -14.03 -10.39
C LYS A 95 8.65 -14.34 -9.03
N LEU A 96 8.55 -15.59 -8.61
CA LEU A 96 9.15 -16.08 -7.37
C LEU A 96 10.43 -16.84 -7.69
N MET A 97 11.56 -16.39 -7.15
CA MET A 97 12.83 -17.10 -7.16
C MET A 97 13.08 -17.69 -5.78
N LYS A 98 13.08 -19.02 -5.71
CA LYS A 98 13.26 -19.73 -4.45
C LYS A 98 14.69 -19.58 -3.97
N THR A 99 14.82 -19.31 -2.68
CA THR A 99 16.11 -19.29 -1.98
C THR A 99 16.16 -20.42 -0.96
N PRO A 100 17.36 -20.88 -0.57
CA PRO A 100 17.49 -21.95 0.43
C PRO A 100 17.01 -21.54 1.83
N THR A 101 16.80 -20.24 2.06
CA THR A 101 16.41 -19.65 3.34
C THR A 101 15.29 -18.62 3.13
N SER A 102 14.49 -18.38 4.15
CA SER A 102 13.50 -17.28 4.16
C SER A 102 14.21 -15.94 4.31
N LEU A 103 13.89 -14.98 3.44
CA LEU A 103 14.52 -13.66 3.43
C LEU A 103 13.77 -12.66 4.31
N TYR A 104 14.51 -11.79 5.00
CA TYR A 104 13.99 -10.90 6.03
C TYR A 104 14.13 -9.42 5.68
N SER A 105 15.27 -9.02 5.14
CA SER A 105 15.55 -7.61 4.84
C SER A 105 16.31 -7.45 3.53
N PHE A 106 16.12 -6.31 2.88
CA PHE A 106 16.97 -5.84 1.78
C PHE A 106 17.66 -4.53 2.16
N VAL A 107 18.92 -4.40 1.73
CA VAL A 107 19.70 -3.15 1.82
C VAL A 107 20.50 -3.01 0.53
N ARG A 108 20.41 -1.83 -0.09
CA ARG A 108 21.17 -1.54 -1.31
C ARG A 108 22.43 -0.75 -0.99
N ASP A 109 23.55 -1.19 -1.54
CA ASP A 109 24.75 -0.36 -1.62
C ASP A 109 24.68 0.53 -2.86
N GLU A 110 24.77 1.84 -2.66
CA GLU A 110 24.74 2.82 -3.76
C GLU A 110 26.01 2.79 -4.62
N LYS A 111 27.15 2.37 -4.06
CA LYS A 111 28.42 2.34 -4.80
C LYS A 111 28.49 1.13 -5.72
N SER A 112 28.25 -0.07 -5.19
CA SER A 112 28.31 -1.30 -5.98
C SER A 112 27.00 -1.64 -6.68
N LYS A 113 25.90 -0.91 -6.39
CA LYS A 113 24.53 -1.19 -6.84
C LYS A 113 24.01 -2.58 -6.47
N ARG A 114 24.67 -3.24 -5.51
CA ARG A 114 24.32 -4.58 -5.05
C ARG A 114 23.26 -4.50 -3.97
N ILE A 115 22.34 -5.45 -3.99
CA ILE A 115 21.30 -5.60 -2.97
C ILE A 115 21.73 -6.72 -2.04
N TYR A 116 22.04 -6.38 -0.80
CA TYR A 116 22.29 -7.31 0.28
C TYR A 116 20.98 -7.75 0.92
N THR A 117 20.95 -8.99 1.38
CA THR A 117 19.80 -9.56 2.06
C THR A 117 20.22 -10.37 3.27
N SER A 118 19.42 -10.30 4.32
CA SER A 118 19.48 -11.23 5.44
C SER A 118 18.37 -12.27 5.34
N GLY A 119 18.57 -13.43 5.94
CA GLY A 119 17.58 -14.48 6.05
C GLY A 119 17.78 -15.33 7.31
N ASN A 120 17.05 -16.42 7.41
CA ASN A 120 17.18 -17.33 8.54
C ASN A 120 18.58 -17.96 8.58
N ASN A 121 19.38 -17.58 9.58
CA ASN A 121 20.77 -18.02 9.77
C ASN A 121 21.67 -17.87 8.53
N GLU A 122 21.35 -16.91 7.67
CA GLU A 122 22.01 -16.70 6.38
C GLU A 122 22.09 -15.20 6.10
N PHE A 123 23.20 -14.80 5.49
CA PHE A 123 23.44 -13.45 5.02
C PHE A 123 24.11 -13.53 3.65
N GLY A 124 23.73 -12.63 2.74
CA GLY A 124 24.23 -12.68 1.39
C GLY A 124 23.81 -11.49 0.55
N TYR A 125 23.93 -11.65 -0.75
CA TYR A 125 23.50 -10.65 -1.72
C TYR A 125 22.71 -11.28 -2.86
N ILE A 126 22.02 -10.43 -3.60
CA ILE A 126 21.24 -10.79 -4.76
C ILE A 126 21.91 -10.21 -5.99
N GLU A 127 22.01 -11.02 -7.04
CA GLU A 127 22.54 -10.64 -8.35
C GLU A 127 21.66 -11.22 -9.46
N LYS A 128 21.64 -10.57 -10.62
CA LYS A 128 20.92 -11.07 -11.79
C LYS A 128 21.79 -12.04 -12.59
N ASP A 129 21.21 -13.14 -13.03
CA ASP A 129 21.85 -14.03 -14.00
C ASP A 129 21.75 -13.50 -15.44
N LYS A 130 22.32 -14.24 -16.39
CA LYS A 130 22.28 -13.91 -17.84
C LYS A 130 20.86 -13.85 -18.42
N THR A 131 19.88 -14.39 -17.71
CA THR A 131 18.46 -14.43 -18.10
C THR A 131 17.62 -13.45 -17.27
N LEU A 132 18.27 -12.54 -16.53
CA LEU A 132 17.65 -11.52 -15.69
C LEU A 132 16.87 -12.08 -14.48
N ASN A 133 17.17 -13.31 -14.04
CA ASN A 133 16.64 -13.84 -12.78
C ASN A 133 17.50 -13.42 -11.61
N TYR A 134 16.87 -13.11 -10.48
CA TYR A 134 17.54 -12.84 -9.23
C TYR A 134 18.00 -14.14 -8.56
N ILE A 135 19.30 -14.23 -8.30
CA ILE A 135 19.96 -15.34 -7.61
C ILE A 135 20.49 -14.83 -6.28
N PHE A 136 20.25 -15.61 -5.22
CA PHE A 136 20.84 -15.36 -3.90
C PHE A 136 22.23 -16.02 -3.79
N HIS A 137 23.21 -15.23 -3.38
CA HIS A 137 24.58 -15.64 -3.10
C HIS A 137 24.84 -15.52 -1.61
N SER A 138 25.04 -16.65 -0.92
CA SER A 138 25.41 -16.64 0.50
C SER A 138 26.83 -16.12 0.67
N LEU A 139 27.03 -15.29 1.69
CA LEU A 139 28.34 -14.81 2.16
C LEU A 139 28.81 -15.54 3.41
N LYS A 140 28.05 -16.55 3.87
CA LYS A 140 28.47 -17.42 4.95
C LYS A 140 29.67 -18.24 4.48
N GLY A 141 30.78 -18.13 5.19
CA GLY A 141 31.95 -18.99 4.97
C GLY A 141 31.54 -20.45 5.16
N ARG A 142 32.07 -21.33 4.29
CA ARG A 142 31.96 -22.79 4.47
C ARG A 142 32.88 -23.27 5.58
#